data_AF-A0A345IN39-F1
#
_entry.id   AF-A0A345IN39-F1
#
_cell.length_a   1.000
_cell.length_b   1.000
_cell.length_c   1.000
_cell.angle_alpha   90.00
_cell.angle_beta   90.00
_cell.angle_gamma   90.00
#
_symmetry.space_group_name_H-M   'P 1'
#
loop_
_entity.id
_entity.type
_entity.pdbx_description
1 polymer ?
#
loop_
_entity_poly.entity_id
_entity_poly.type
_entity_poly.pdbx_seq_one_letter_code
_entity_poly.pdbx_strand_id
1 'polypeptide(L)'
;MSPPLAEERLTRILQLLAEHGTLRTTALTKLLGSSSATTRRDLDTLAGRGLIRKLHGGAALAGPEQDVPRPNQDQFYRDRQQVNRPGKQQLAGRALDLMTPGQTVYLDAGTTALAVAEALQRRPHLTRTLRVVTHGIDVAYVLNGECPLYVVGGEVYGSTYSLTGPDALGTVSRYNYDVCFVGCTSIDPAGRLTNSNGVEAQQKSAILRQSRRRVLIADQSKWGPPGFAPFAHLGDVSAWVTDQAPAAARTAFEEAGVTVFEAEPAS
;
A
#
# COMPACT_ATOMS: atom_id res chain seq x y z
N MET A 1 -39.60 -26.38 -6.36
CA MET A 1 -38.35 -27.17 -6.40
C MET A 1 -38.15 -27.78 -5.02
N SER A 2 -38.02 -29.09 -4.93
CA SER A 2 -37.72 -29.76 -3.66
C SER A 2 -36.39 -29.25 -3.10
N PRO A 3 -36.25 -29.07 -1.77
CA PRO A 3 -34.97 -28.67 -1.20
C PRO A 3 -33.92 -29.74 -1.57
N PRO A 4 -32.73 -29.34 -2.03
CA PRO A 4 -31.68 -30.30 -2.38
C PRO A 4 -31.35 -31.16 -1.16
N LEU A 5 -31.05 -32.44 -1.41
CA LEU A 5 -30.66 -33.38 -0.35
C LEU A 5 -29.45 -32.82 0.41
N ALA A 6 -29.33 -33.14 1.70
CA ALA A 6 -28.31 -32.55 2.56
C ALA A 6 -26.89 -32.71 1.96
N GLU A 7 -26.55 -33.89 1.45
CA GLU A 7 -25.26 -34.13 0.77
C GLU A 7 -25.06 -33.34 -0.52
N GLU A 8 -26.09 -33.21 -1.37
CA GLU A 8 -26.01 -32.40 -2.59
C GLU A 8 -25.70 -30.93 -2.26
N ARG A 9 -26.27 -30.42 -1.17
CA ARG A 9 -26.01 -29.06 -0.69
C ARG A 9 -24.60 -28.90 -0.13
N LEU A 10 -24.07 -29.89 0.58
CA LEU A 10 -22.67 -29.89 1.03
C LEU A 10 -21.72 -29.87 -0.17
N THR A 11 -21.96 -30.73 -1.16
CA THR A 11 -21.18 -30.77 -2.41
C THR A 11 -21.26 -29.44 -3.16
N ARG A 12 -22.46 -28.84 -3.25
CA ARG A 12 -22.64 -27.55 -3.92
C ARG A 12 -21.93 -26.41 -3.18
N ILE A 13 -21.89 -26.44 -1.85
CA ILE A 13 -21.10 -25.47 -1.06
C ILE A 13 -19.62 -25.58 -1.41
N LEU A 14 -19.06 -26.80 -1.47
CA LEU A 14 -17.66 -27.00 -1.82
C LEU A 14 -17.35 -26.52 -3.25
N GLN A 15 -18.24 -26.78 -4.22
CA GLN A 15 -18.11 -26.27 -5.59
C GLN A 15 -18.13 -24.74 -5.64
N LEU A 16 -19.09 -24.09 -4.97
CA LEU A 16 -19.19 -22.63 -4.92
C LEU A 16 -17.95 -22.01 -4.25
N LEU A 17 -17.39 -22.66 -3.23
CA LEU A 17 -16.15 -22.20 -2.60
C LEU A 17 -14.91 -22.47 -3.48
N ALA A 18 -14.91 -23.52 -4.31
CA ALA A 18 -13.86 -23.74 -5.31
C ALA A 18 -13.91 -22.68 -6.42
N GLU A 19 -15.11 -22.34 -6.90
CA GLU A 19 -15.34 -21.36 -7.97
C GLU A 19 -15.04 -19.91 -7.53
N HIS A 20 -15.37 -19.56 -6.30
CA HIS A 20 -15.30 -18.16 -5.81
C HIS A 20 -14.26 -17.92 -4.70
N GLY A 21 -13.55 -18.96 -4.26
CA GLY A 21 -12.55 -18.91 -3.18
C GLY A 21 -13.16 -18.74 -1.78
N THR A 22 -13.66 -17.54 -1.47
CA THR A 22 -14.28 -17.21 -0.17
C THR A 22 -15.67 -16.63 -0.36
N LEU A 23 -16.67 -17.18 0.35
CA LEU A 23 -18.04 -16.68 0.30
C LEU A 23 -18.59 -16.37 1.69
N ARG A 24 -19.33 -15.26 1.79
CA ARG A 24 -20.11 -14.93 2.98
C ARG A 24 -21.28 -15.90 3.13
N THR A 25 -21.66 -16.20 4.37
CA THR A 25 -22.81 -17.08 4.65
C THR A 25 -24.07 -16.56 3.97
N THR A 26 -24.28 -15.24 3.94
CA THR A 26 -25.44 -14.62 3.27
C THR A 26 -25.45 -14.82 1.75
N ALA A 27 -24.29 -14.88 1.10
CA ALA A 27 -24.17 -15.17 -0.33
C ALA A 27 -24.48 -16.65 -0.61
N LEU A 28 -23.95 -17.56 0.21
CA LEU A 28 -24.25 -19.00 0.13
C LEU A 28 -25.74 -19.27 0.33
N THR A 29 -26.38 -18.60 1.29
CA THR A 29 -27.83 -18.71 1.54
C THR A 29 -28.64 -18.33 0.29
N LYS A 30 -28.26 -17.26 -0.42
CA LYS A 30 -28.91 -16.85 -1.68
C LYS A 30 -28.67 -17.84 -2.81
N LEU A 31 -27.42 -18.26 -3.02
CA LEU A 31 -27.03 -19.17 -4.10
C LEU A 31 -27.61 -20.58 -3.95
N LEU A 32 -27.85 -21.01 -2.71
CA LEU A 32 -28.39 -22.34 -2.40
C LEU A 32 -29.92 -22.35 -2.19
N GLY A 33 -30.56 -21.17 -2.15
CA GLY A 33 -32.00 -21.05 -1.84
C GLY A 33 -32.38 -21.66 -0.47
N SER A 34 -31.46 -21.68 0.49
CA SER A 34 -31.65 -22.31 1.81
C SER A 34 -31.79 -21.26 2.92
N SER A 35 -32.17 -21.66 4.14
CA SER A 35 -32.21 -20.72 5.27
C SER A 35 -30.82 -20.46 5.85
N SER A 36 -30.59 -19.31 6.46
CA SER A 36 -29.30 -19.01 7.12
C SER A 36 -28.94 -20.04 8.21
N ALA A 37 -29.95 -20.55 8.93
CA ALA A 37 -29.77 -21.59 9.94
C ALA A 37 -29.36 -22.94 9.32
N THR A 38 -29.86 -23.25 8.13
CA THR A 38 -29.47 -24.46 7.36
C THR A 38 -28.05 -24.29 6.83
N THR A 39 -27.74 -23.17 6.16
CA THR A 39 -26.39 -22.90 5.63
C THR A 39 -25.33 -22.94 6.74
N ARG A 40 -25.61 -22.38 7.93
CA ARG A 40 -24.66 -22.45 9.06
C ARG A 40 -24.40 -23.89 9.51
N ARG A 41 -25.45 -24.71 9.64
CA ARG A 41 -25.32 -26.14 9.98
C ARG A 41 -24.51 -26.92 8.94
N ASP A 42 -24.71 -26.64 7.66
CA ASP A 42 -23.93 -27.26 6.59
C ASP A 42 -22.46 -26.86 6.64
N LEU A 43 -22.18 -25.58 6.90
CA LEU A 43 -20.82 -25.08 7.09
C LEU A 43 -20.16 -25.68 8.34
N ASP A 44 -20.92 -25.84 9.43
CA ASP A 44 -20.43 -26.54 10.63
C ASP A 44 -20.09 -28.00 10.34
N THR A 45 -20.93 -28.68 9.55
CA THR A 45 -20.70 -30.06 9.12
C THR A 45 -19.43 -30.19 8.27
N LEU A 46 -19.23 -29.31 7.30
CA LEU A 46 -18.03 -29.32 6.44
C LEU A 46 -16.76 -28.90 7.19
N ALA A 47 -16.88 -27.97 8.14
CA ALA A 47 -15.76 -27.55 9.00
C ALA A 47 -15.35 -28.68 9.96
N GLY A 48 -16.32 -29.39 10.54
CA GLY A 48 -16.06 -30.58 11.36
C GLY A 48 -15.41 -31.72 10.59
N ARG A 49 -15.59 -31.77 9.26
CA ARG A 49 -14.92 -32.70 8.34
C ARG A 49 -13.56 -32.22 7.86
N GLY A 50 -13.11 -31.02 8.26
CA GLY A 50 -11.85 -30.43 7.80
C GLY A 50 -11.83 -30.09 6.30
N LEU A 51 -13.00 -29.94 5.65
CA LEU A 51 -13.11 -29.63 4.23
C LEU A 51 -13.22 -28.12 3.95
N ILE A 52 -13.55 -27.33 4.97
CA ILE A 52 -13.60 -25.87 4.92
C ILE A 52 -13.07 -25.24 6.20
N ARG A 53 -12.67 -23.97 6.15
CA ARG A 53 -12.41 -23.09 7.30
C ARG A 53 -13.49 -22.02 7.40
N LYS A 54 -13.99 -21.80 8.61
CA LYS A 54 -14.92 -20.70 8.89
C LYS A 54 -14.15 -19.40 9.04
N LEU A 55 -14.69 -18.33 8.44
CA LEU A 55 -14.19 -16.96 8.52
C LEU A 55 -15.24 -16.09 9.22
N HIS A 56 -14.90 -14.84 9.57
CA HIS A 56 -15.86 -13.92 10.16
C HIS A 56 -17.01 -13.63 9.17
N GLY A 57 -18.13 -14.34 9.34
CA GLY A 57 -19.32 -14.24 8.49
C GLY A 57 -19.29 -15.04 7.18
N GLY A 58 -18.37 -16.00 7.01
CA GLY A 58 -18.22 -16.77 5.76
C GLY A 58 -17.42 -18.07 5.90
N ALA A 59 -17.04 -18.65 4.76
CA ALA A 59 -16.22 -19.86 4.70
C ALA A 59 -15.33 -19.91 3.44
N ALA A 60 -14.29 -20.74 3.49
CA ALA A 60 -13.35 -21.04 2.41
C ALA A 60 -12.92 -22.52 2.47
N LEU A 61 -12.49 -23.13 1.37
CA LEU A 61 -12.00 -24.53 1.38
C LEU A 61 -10.82 -24.73 2.33
N ALA A 62 -10.75 -25.92 2.95
CA ALA A 62 -9.60 -26.39 3.70
C ALA A 62 -8.81 -27.33 2.80
N GLY A 63 -7.67 -26.84 2.33
CA GLY A 63 -6.70 -27.60 1.55
C GLY A 63 -5.29 -27.42 2.14
N PRO A 64 -4.32 -28.27 1.74
CA PRO A 64 -2.93 -28.17 2.16
C PRO A 64 -2.31 -26.91 1.57
N GLU A 65 -2.33 -25.81 2.33
CA GLU A 65 -1.62 -24.53 2.10
C GLU A 65 -1.56 -23.91 0.69
N GLN A 66 -2.31 -24.40 -0.30
CA GLN A 66 -2.28 -23.91 -1.68
C GLN A 66 -3.73 -23.74 -2.17
N ASP A 67 -4.01 -22.56 -2.74
CA ASP A 67 -5.15 -22.26 -3.62
C ASP A 67 -6.55 -22.01 -3.03
N VAL A 68 -6.61 -21.30 -1.90
CA VAL A 68 -7.52 -20.13 -1.87
C VAL A 68 -6.59 -18.93 -1.82
N PRO A 69 -6.53 -18.06 -2.85
CA PRO A 69 -5.73 -16.87 -2.76
C PRO A 69 -6.33 -16.00 -1.64
N ARG A 70 -5.80 -16.13 -0.42
CA ARG A 70 -5.50 -14.91 0.34
C ARG A 70 -4.70 -14.11 -0.67
N PRO A 71 -5.10 -12.88 -1.06
CA PRO A 71 -4.27 -12.11 -1.95
C PRO A 71 -2.90 -12.14 -1.27
N ASN A 72 -1.93 -12.80 -1.92
CA ASN A 72 -0.59 -12.82 -1.37
C ASN A 72 -0.19 -11.34 -1.24
N GLN A 73 0.70 -11.03 -0.32
CA GLN A 73 1.06 -9.63 -0.10
C GLN A 73 1.48 -8.92 -1.41
N ASP A 74 2.01 -9.70 -2.36
CA ASP A 74 2.25 -9.35 -3.76
C ASP A 74 0.97 -8.93 -4.53
N GLN A 75 -0.13 -9.68 -4.49
CA GLN A 75 -1.38 -9.33 -5.17
C GLN A 75 -1.95 -8.01 -4.66
N PHE A 76 -1.97 -7.79 -3.33
CA PHE A 76 -2.37 -6.49 -2.78
C PHE A 76 -1.46 -5.35 -3.27
N TYR A 77 -0.17 -5.63 -3.45
CA TYR A 77 0.76 -4.67 -4.01
C TYR A 77 0.45 -4.36 -5.48
N ARG A 78 0.27 -5.39 -6.31
CA ARG A 78 -0.08 -5.26 -7.73
C ARG A 78 -1.42 -4.54 -7.92
N ASP A 79 -2.42 -4.85 -7.10
CA ASP A 79 -3.70 -4.15 -7.12
C ASP A 79 -3.50 -2.66 -6.83
N ARG A 80 -2.70 -2.33 -5.79
CA ARG A 80 -2.34 -0.94 -5.50
C ARG A 80 -1.54 -0.28 -6.63
N GLN A 81 -0.75 -1.02 -7.41
CA GLN A 81 -0.05 -0.44 -8.57
C GLN A 81 -1.04 0.01 -9.64
N GLN A 82 -2.17 -0.69 -9.80
CA GLN A 82 -3.20 -0.33 -10.77
C GLN A 82 -4.11 0.81 -10.28
N VAL A 83 -4.37 0.89 -8.97
CA VAL A 83 -5.18 1.98 -8.39
C VAL A 83 -4.54 3.34 -8.68
N ASN A 84 -5.29 4.21 -9.36
CA ASN A 84 -4.87 5.56 -9.76
C ASN A 84 -3.47 5.62 -10.39
N ARG A 85 -3.13 4.64 -11.24
CA ARG A 85 -1.83 4.60 -11.92
C ARG A 85 -1.51 5.88 -12.71
N PRO A 86 -2.45 6.47 -13.50
CA PRO A 86 -2.17 7.72 -14.20
C PRO A 86 -1.84 8.86 -13.24
N GLY A 87 -2.57 8.99 -12.14
CA GLY A 87 -2.30 9.99 -11.11
C GLY A 87 -0.90 9.83 -10.49
N LYS A 88 -0.48 8.59 -10.22
CA LYS A 88 0.89 8.32 -9.73
C LYS A 88 1.97 8.73 -10.74
N GLN A 89 1.73 8.55 -12.04
CA GLN A 89 2.68 8.96 -13.07
C GLN A 89 2.77 10.49 -13.20
N GLN A 90 1.63 11.17 -13.10
CA GLN A 90 1.55 12.63 -13.13
C GLN A 90 2.25 13.23 -11.91
N LEU A 91 1.91 12.80 -10.69
CA LEU A 91 2.55 13.28 -9.46
C LEU A 91 4.03 12.92 -9.43
N ALA A 92 4.44 11.79 -10.00
CA ALA A 92 5.85 11.40 -10.09
C ALA A 92 6.67 12.41 -10.90
N GLY A 93 6.13 12.89 -12.03
CA GLY A 93 6.77 13.94 -12.81
C GLY A 93 6.95 15.23 -12.01
N ARG A 94 5.92 15.62 -11.26
CA ARG A 94 5.95 16.81 -10.39
C ARG A 94 6.92 16.67 -9.23
N ALA A 95 7.05 15.47 -8.67
CA ALA A 95 7.98 15.19 -7.57
C ALA A 95 9.45 15.45 -7.97
N LEU A 96 9.81 15.23 -9.24
CA LEU A 96 11.18 15.45 -9.71
C LEU A 96 11.56 16.94 -9.73
N ASP A 97 10.60 17.85 -9.87
CA ASP A 97 10.86 19.30 -9.84
C ASP A 97 11.29 19.77 -8.44
N LEU A 98 11.06 18.95 -7.42
CA LEU A 98 11.47 19.21 -6.04
C LEU A 98 12.86 18.65 -5.73
N MET A 99 13.49 17.94 -6.67
CA MET A 99 14.87 17.42 -6.55
C MET A 99 15.86 18.41 -7.16
N THR A 100 17.02 18.55 -6.53
CA THR A 100 18.12 19.40 -6.99
C THR A 100 19.37 18.56 -7.22
N PRO A 101 20.14 18.82 -8.29
CA PRO A 101 21.40 18.11 -8.51
C PRO A 101 22.33 18.12 -7.30
N GLY A 102 22.98 16.98 -7.03
CA GLY A 102 23.89 16.80 -5.89
C GLY A 102 23.23 16.41 -4.57
N GLN A 103 21.89 16.38 -4.49
CA GLN A 103 21.19 16.01 -3.26
C GLN A 103 21.33 14.53 -2.91
N THR A 104 21.32 14.25 -1.60
CA THR A 104 20.98 12.93 -1.08
C THR A 104 19.47 12.83 -0.89
N VAL A 105 18.82 12.02 -1.72
CA VAL A 105 17.37 11.81 -1.78
C VAL A 105 17.00 10.51 -1.08
N TYR A 106 16.14 10.57 -0.08
CA TYR A 106 15.47 9.37 0.41
C TYR A 106 14.18 9.14 -0.38
N LEU A 107 14.05 7.97 -1.01
CA LEU A 107 12.84 7.57 -1.72
C LEU A 107 12.21 6.38 -0.99
N ASP A 108 10.95 6.54 -0.57
CA ASP A 108 10.17 5.52 0.13
C ASP A 108 10.05 4.21 -0.66
N ALA A 109 9.42 3.21 -0.05
CA ALA A 109 8.89 2.06 -0.75
C ALA A 109 7.42 2.30 -1.14
N GLY A 110 6.91 1.44 -2.02
CA GLY A 110 5.51 1.44 -2.42
C GLY A 110 5.26 1.97 -3.83
N THR A 111 4.04 1.75 -4.31
CA THR A 111 3.67 1.96 -5.72
C THR A 111 3.85 3.40 -6.22
N THR A 112 3.69 4.40 -5.35
CA THR A 112 3.90 5.81 -5.69
C THR A 112 5.39 6.15 -5.77
N ALA A 113 6.20 5.60 -4.86
CA ALA A 113 7.64 5.79 -4.88
C ALA A 113 8.28 5.06 -6.08
N LEU A 114 7.76 3.90 -6.45
CA LEU A 114 8.13 3.22 -7.69
C LEU A 114 7.86 4.09 -8.92
N ALA A 115 6.68 4.73 -9.02
CA ALA A 115 6.39 5.64 -10.13
C ALA A 115 7.36 6.83 -10.19
N VAL A 116 7.77 7.37 -9.02
CA VAL A 116 8.82 8.41 -8.93
C VAL A 116 10.16 7.87 -9.43
N ALA A 117 10.54 6.65 -9.05
CA ALA A 117 11.77 6.00 -9.50
C ALA A 117 11.78 5.79 -11.03
N GLU A 118 10.68 5.31 -11.60
CA GLU A 118 10.51 5.14 -13.06
C GLU A 118 10.54 6.47 -13.81
N ALA A 119 9.98 7.54 -13.22
CA ALA A 119 10.09 8.88 -13.77
C ALA A 119 11.53 9.41 -13.71
N LEU A 120 12.22 9.15 -12.59
CA LEU A 120 13.60 9.56 -12.38
C LEU A 120 14.54 8.83 -13.36
N GLN A 121 14.41 7.52 -13.55
CA GLN A 121 15.20 6.75 -14.53
C GLN A 121 15.15 7.36 -15.94
N ARG A 122 13.99 7.91 -16.34
CA ARG A 122 13.80 8.58 -17.65
C ARG A 122 14.44 9.97 -17.75
N ARG A 123 15.04 10.50 -16.68
CA ARG A 123 15.73 11.82 -16.63
C ARG A 123 17.20 11.67 -16.19
N PRO A 124 18.07 11.03 -17.01
CA PRO A 124 19.45 10.71 -16.61
C PRO A 124 20.31 11.94 -16.24
N HIS A 125 20.01 13.12 -16.80
CA HIS A 125 20.69 14.37 -16.47
C HIS A 125 20.48 14.80 -15.01
N LEU A 126 19.34 14.44 -14.42
CA LEU A 126 19.06 14.64 -13.00
C LEU A 126 19.55 13.45 -12.20
N THR A 127 19.13 12.23 -12.56
CA THR A 127 19.37 11.00 -11.77
C THR A 127 20.84 10.76 -11.48
N ARG A 128 21.71 10.93 -12.48
CA ARG A 128 23.16 10.69 -12.34
C ARG A 128 23.85 11.67 -11.38
N THR A 129 23.19 12.76 -11.03
CA THR A 129 23.71 13.78 -10.09
C THR A 129 23.26 13.55 -8.65
N LEU A 130 22.29 12.65 -8.43
CA LEU A 130 21.71 12.41 -7.10
C LEU A 130 22.41 11.25 -6.41
N ARG A 131 22.36 11.22 -5.07
CA ARG A 131 22.55 10.01 -4.28
C ARG A 131 21.18 9.55 -3.80
N VAL A 132 20.76 8.33 -4.14
CA VAL A 132 19.45 7.82 -3.71
C VAL A 132 19.63 6.81 -2.59
N VAL A 133 18.84 6.95 -1.53
CA VAL A 133 18.69 5.96 -0.46
C VAL A 133 17.26 5.47 -0.48
N THR A 134 17.06 4.16 -0.51
CA THR A 134 15.70 3.57 -0.50
C THR A 134 15.68 2.28 0.30
N HIS A 135 14.50 1.94 0.80
CA HIS A 135 14.20 0.62 1.36
C HIS A 135 13.22 -0.17 0.48
N GLY A 136 12.81 0.38 -0.68
CA GLY A 136 11.98 -0.33 -1.66
C GLY A 136 12.85 -1.21 -2.57
N ILE A 137 12.56 -2.50 -2.60
CA ILE A 137 13.29 -3.50 -3.40
C ILE A 137 13.10 -3.22 -4.90
N ASP A 138 11.87 -2.89 -5.31
CA ASP A 138 11.51 -2.56 -6.68
C ASP A 138 12.03 -1.18 -7.10
N VAL A 139 11.99 -0.20 -6.20
CA VAL A 139 12.64 1.11 -6.39
C VAL A 139 14.14 0.93 -6.61
N ALA A 140 14.80 0.11 -5.79
CA ALA A 140 16.23 -0.19 -5.93
C ALA A 140 16.52 -0.90 -7.26
N TYR A 141 15.65 -1.82 -7.68
CA TYR A 141 15.78 -2.50 -8.96
C TYR A 141 15.72 -1.52 -10.15
N VAL A 142 14.76 -0.59 -10.14
CA VAL A 142 14.60 0.43 -11.20
C VAL A 142 15.80 1.36 -11.29
N LEU A 143 16.38 1.77 -10.15
CA LEU A 143 17.48 2.73 -10.12
C LEU A 143 18.88 2.09 -10.14
N ASN A 144 18.96 0.77 -10.27
CA ASN A 144 20.24 0.05 -10.27
C ASN A 144 21.12 0.50 -11.46
N GLY A 145 22.29 1.05 -11.14
CA GLY A 145 23.24 1.57 -12.14
C GLY A 145 22.95 2.99 -12.64
N GLU A 146 21.87 3.64 -12.19
CA GLU A 146 21.48 4.99 -12.64
C GLU A 146 22.15 6.11 -11.83
N CYS A 147 22.47 5.84 -10.55
CA CYS A 147 23.06 6.80 -9.62
C CYS A 147 23.77 6.08 -8.45
N PRO A 148 24.56 6.77 -7.64
CA PRO A 148 24.97 6.27 -6.32
C PRO A 148 23.74 5.85 -5.49
N LEU A 149 23.50 4.55 -5.41
CA LEU A 149 22.32 3.95 -4.80
C LEU A 149 22.70 3.21 -3.52
N TYR A 150 22.00 3.52 -2.43
CA TYR A 150 22.11 2.84 -1.14
C TYR A 150 20.79 2.16 -0.83
N VAL A 151 20.84 0.86 -0.58
CA VAL A 151 19.68 0.08 -0.18
C VAL A 151 19.72 -0.14 1.33
N VAL A 152 18.65 0.26 2.01
CA VAL A 152 18.44 -0.01 3.42
C VAL A 152 18.13 -1.50 3.57
N GLY A 153 19.03 -2.27 4.19
CA GLY A 153 18.82 -3.69 4.49
C GLY A 153 17.83 -3.91 5.62
N GLY A 154 17.31 -5.13 5.76
CA GLY A 154 16.38 -5.49 6.82
C GLY A 154 15.54 -6.72 6.47
N GLU A 155 14.41 -6.86 7.15
CA GLU A 155 13.42 -7.91 6.90
C GLU A 155 12.49 -7.52 5.76
N VAL A 156 12.25 -8.45 4.84
CA VAL A 156 11.34 -8.22 3.70
C VAL A 156 9.90 -8.16 4.20
N TYR A 157 9.27 -7.02 3.96
CA TYR A 157 7.84 -6.83 4.12
C TYR A 157 7.16 -6.87 2.75
N GLY A 158 6.63 -8.04 2.39
CA GLY A 158 6.16 -8.34 1.03
C GLY A 158 5.00 -7.47 0.54
N SER A 159 4.23 -6.83 1.43
CA SER A 159 3.05 -6.07 1.01
C SER A 159 3.37 -4.78 0.29
N THR A 160 4.58 -4.25 0.47
CA THR A 160 5.09 -3.00 -0.13
C THR A 160 6.41 -3.20 -0.86
N TYR A 161 6.89 -4.45 -1.01
CA TYR A 161 8.22 -4.76 -1.53
C TYR A 161 9.31 -3.98 -0.78
N SER A 162 9.19 -3.90 0.55
CA SER A 162 10.02 -3.03 1.37
C SER A 162 10.88 -3.79 2.35
N LEU A 163 11.97 -3.17 2.80
CA LEU A 163 12.85 -3.67 3.85
C LEU A 163 12.59 -2.90 5.14
N THR A 164 12.37 -3.64 6.23
CA THR A 164 11.92 -3.10 7.53
C THR A 164 12.68 -3.74 8.70
N GLY A 165 12.31 -3.39 9.93
CA GLY A 165 12.89 -3.97 11.14
C GLY A 165 14.06 -3.16 11.72
N PRO A 166 14.70 -3.67 12.78
CA PRO A 166 15.71 -2.93 13.54
C PRO A 166 16.93 -2.51 12.70
N ASP A 167 17.40 -3.38 11.80
CA ASP A 167 18.55 -3.08 10.93
C ASP A 167 18.22 -1.99 9.90
N ALA A 168 16.99 -2.01 9.38
CA ALA A 168 16.50 -0.98 8.47
C ALA A 168 16.44 0.37 9.19
N LEU A 169 15.85 0.41 10.39
CA LEU A 169 15.81 1.60 11.23
C LEU A 169 17.19 2.12 11.61
N GLY A 170 18.10 1.23 11.97
CA GLY A 170 19.50 1.55 12.26
C GLY A 170 20.19 2.16 11.06
N THR A 171 19.95 1.63 9.86
CA THR A 171 20.52 2.15 8.60
C THR A 171 19.93 3.50 8.22
N VAL A 172 18.60 3.67 8.32
CA VAL A 172 17.91 4.96 8.11
C VAL A 172 18.51 6.04 9.01
N SER A 173 18.80 5.69 10.26
CA SER A 173 19.33 6.64 11.25
C SER A 173 20.81 7.00 11.06
N ARG A 174 21.55 6.32 10.16
CA ARG A 174 22.98 6.60 9.92
C ARG A 174 23.25 7.72 8.93
N TYR A 175 22.26 8.09 8.12
CA TYR A 175 22.42 9.05 7.03
C TYR A 175 21.57 10.30 7.27
N ASN A 176 22.02 11.42 6.70
CA ASN A 176 21.22 12.64 6.58
C ASN A 176 20.74 12.76 5.14
N TYR A 177 19.49 13.18 4.97
CA TYR A 177 18.87 13.33 3.66
C TYR A 177 18.56 14.80 3.41
N ASP A 178 18.91 15.30 2.23
CA ASP A 178 18.57 16.67 1.85
C ASP A 178 17.07 16.78 1.59
N VAL A 179 16.48 15.73 1.00
CA VAL A 179 15.04 15.62 0.78
C VAL A 179 14.58 14.17 0.90
N CYS A 180 13.45 13.92 1.55
CA CYS A 180 12.74 12.66 1.44
C CYS A 180 11.42 12.81 0.68
N PHE A 181 11.07 11.79 -0.08
CA PHE A 181 9.76 11.60 -0.68
C PHE A 181 9.12 10.40 0.00
N VAL A 182 8.15 10.64 0.88
CA VAL A 182 7.47 9.62 1.68
C VAL A 182 6.02 9.43 1.24
N GLY A 183 5.58 8.17 1.15
CA GLY A 183 4.19 7.81 0.89
C GLY A 183 3.41 7.55 2.18
N CYS A 184 2.08 7.48 2.08
CA CYS A 184 1.21 7.10 3.19
C CYS A 184 0.14 6.09 2.75
N THR A 185 -0.48 5.42 3.73
CA THR A 185 -1.71 4.65 3.48
C THR A 185 -2.92 5.58 3.43
N SER A 186 -2.97 6.57 4.32
CA SER A 186 -4.06 7.54 4.38
C SER A 186 -3.61 8.88 4.97
N ILE A 187 -4.22 9.94 4.46
CA ILE A 187 -4.23 11.31 4.93
C ILE A 187 -5.57 11.50 5.66
N ASP A 188 -5.52 11.47 6.98
CA ASP A 188 -6.67 11.62 7.87
C ASP A 188 -7.15 13.08 7.86
N PRO A 189 -8.45 13.35 7.60
CA PRO A 189 -9.03 14.68 7.74
C PRO A 189 -8.82 15.33 9.11
N ALA A 190 -8.53 14.54 10.16
CA ALA A 190 -8.13 15.05 11.47
C ALA A 190 -6.66 15.51 11.55
N GLY A 191 -5.95 15.58 10.42
CA GLY A 191 -4.61 16.19 10.33
C GLY A 191 -3.44 15.23 10.58
N ARG A 192 -3.63 13.92 10.36
CA ARG A 192 -2.58 12.91 10.57
C ARG A 192 -2.24 12.15 9.28
N LEU A 193 -0.96 11.86 9.12
CA LEU A 193 -0.46 10.92 8.12
C LEU A 193 -0.33 9.55 8.75
N THR A 194 -0.93 8.55 8.13
CA THR A 194 -1.09 7.22 8.72
C THR A 194 -0.66 6.11 7.76
N ASN A 195 -0.28 4.98 8.34
CA ASN A 195 0.08 3.75 7.64
C ASN A 195 -0.72 2.55 8.15
N SER A 196 -0.73 1.45 7.39
CA SER A 196 -1.48 0.23 7.72
C SER A 196 -0.91 -0.56 8.90
N ASN A 197 0.35 -0.32 9.27
CA ASN A 197 1.05 -1.03 10.33
C ASN A 197 2.07 -0.11 11.05
N GLY A 198 2.41 -0.49 12.29
CA GLY A 198 3.32 0.27 13.15
C GLY A 198 4.79 0.21 12.74
N VAL A 199 5.23 -0.87 12.08
CA VAL A 199 6.64 -1.06 11.68
C VAL A 199 7.04 -0.04 10.61
N GLU A 200 6.27 0.05 9.53
CA GLU A 200 6.48 1.05 8.49
C GLU A 200 6.20 2.48 8.99
N ALA A 201 5.24 2.65 9.91
CA ALA A 201 4.98 3.96 10.53
C ALA A 201 6.21 4.46 11.33
N GLN A 202 6.84 3.58 12.11
CA GLN A 202 8.07 3.89 12.84
C GLN A 202 9.21 4.24 11.88
N GLN A 203 9.35 3.49 10.79
CA GLN A 203 10.37 3.76 9.78
C GLN A 203 10.16 5.11 9.09
N LYS A 204 8.93 5.44 8.67
CA LYS A 204 8.59 6.75 8.10
C LYS A 204 8.89 7.89 9.06
N SER A 205 8.57 7.72 10.35
CA SER A 205 8.89 8.69 11.39
C SER A 205 10.41 8.92 11.52
N ALA A 206 11.23 7.86 11.37
CA ALA A 206 12.68 7.97 11.36
C ALA A 206 13.22 8.68 10.11
N ILE A 207 12.68 8.34 8.92
CA ILE A 207 13.03 8.97 7.64
C ILE A 207 12.78 10.47 7.69
N LEU A 208 11.59 10.88 8.15
CA LEU A 208 11.22 12.29 8.28
C LEU A 208 12.17 13.05 9.21
N ARG A 209 12.61 12.43 10.30
CA ARG A 209 13.51 13.05 11.28
C ARG A 209 14.92 13.29 10.74
N GLN A 210 15.40 12.43 9.84
CA GLN A 210 16.72 12.53 9.20
C GLN A 210 16.73 13.42 7.96
N SER A 211 15.57 13.97 7.57
CA SER A 211 15.40 14.70 6.32
C SER A 211 15.25 16.21 6.55
N ARG A 212 16.04 17.01 5.84
CA ARG A 212 15.96 18.48 5.88
C ARG A 212 14.66 18.99 5.25
N ARG A 213 14.34 18.48 4.06
CA ARG A 213 13.07 18.73 3.38
C ARG A 213 12.23 17.46 3.34
N ARG A 214 10.95 17.57 3.70
CA ARG A 214 10.05 16.43 3.88
C ARG A 214 8.89 16.57 2.90
N VAL A 215 8.84 15.70 1.90
CA VAL A 215 7.83 15.74 0.83
C VAL A 215 6.93 14.53 0.95
N LEU A 216 5.63 14.76 1.13
CA LEU A 216 4.62 13.71 1.01
C LEU A 216 4.31 13.48 -0.48
N ILE A 217 4.40 12.23 -0.94
CA ILE A 217 3.94 11.80 -2.27
C ILE A 217 2.70 10.93 -2.10
N ALA A 218 1.53 11.50 -2.37
CA ALA A 218 0.27 10.81 -2.17
C ALA A 218 -0.78 11.33 -3.15
N ASP A 219 -1.40 10.40 -3.87
CA ASP A 219 -2.50 10.72 -4.78
C ASP A 219 -3.81 10.98 -4.01
N GLN A 220 -4.78 11.60 -4.67
CA GLN A 220 -6.05 12.03 -4.06
C GLN A 220 -6.83 10.91 -3.36
N SER A 221 -6.64 9.64 -3.78
CA SER A 221 -7.31 8.50 -3.16
C SER A 221 -6.87 8.25 -1.71
N LYS A 222 -5.79 8.91 -1.27
CA LYS A 222 -5.28 8.83 0.10
C LYS A 222 -6.00 9.77 1.06
N TRP A 223 -6.80 10.73 0.60
CA TRP A 223 -7.62 11.55 1.49
C TRP A 223 -8.82 10.75 2.01
N GLY A 224 -8.85 10.45 3.31
CA GLY A 224 -9.93 9.64 3.88
C GLY A 224 -9.66 9.13 5.29
N PRO A 225 -10.47 8.16 5.78
CA PRO A 225 -10.34 7.64 7.14
C PRO A 225 -8.90 7.17 7.47
N PRO A 226 -8.45 7.33 8.72
CA PRO A 226 -7.08 6.99 9.09
C PRO A 226 -6.79 5.49 8.92
N GLY A 227 -5.54 5.20 8.55
CA GLY A 227 -4.94 3.88 8.72
C GLY A 227 -4.68 3.56 10.19
N PHE A 228 -4.18 2.35 10.45
CA PHE A 228 -3.99 1.83 11.80
C PHE A 228 -2.98 2.64 12.64
N ALA A 229 -1.86 3.06 12.06
CA ALA A 229 -0.74 3.65 12.79
C ALA A 229 -0.39 5.06 12.26
N PRO A 230 -0.48 6.12 13.08
CA PRO A 230 0.03 7.45 12.70
C PRO A 230 1.56 7.48 12.71
N PHE A 231 2.15 8.29 11.82
CA PHE A 231 3.60 8.51 11.78
C PHE A 231 4.00 9.99 11.72
N ALA A 232 3.07 10.90 11.40
CA ALA A 232 3.30 12.34 11.33
C ALA A 232 1.98 13.10 11.35
N HIS A 233 2.05 14.40 11.66
CA HIS A 233 1.00 15.38 11.40
C HIS A 233 1.20 16.03 10.01
N LEU A 234 0.17 16.70 9.48
CA LEU A 234 0.32 17.39 8.19
C LEU A 234 1.47 18.41 8.22
N GLY A 235 1.56 19.22 9.28
CA GLY A 235 2.63 20.23 9.44
C GLY A 235 4.04 19.66 9.60
N ASP A 236 4.20 18.35 9.79
CA ASP A 236 5.52 17.72 9.84
C ASP A 236 6.13 17.54 8.44
N VAL A 237 5.36 17.69 7.36
CA VAL A 237 5.89 17.72 5.99
C VAL A 237 5.97 19.16 5.48
N SER A 238 6.97 19.46 4.67
CA SER A 238 7.14 20.79 4.04
C SER A 238 6.35 20.93 2.75
N ALA A 239 6.01 19.82 2.10
CA ALA A 239 5.28 19.81 0.84
C ALA A 239 4.44 18.55 0.69
N TRP A 240 3.32 18.67 -0.03
CA TRP A 240 2.53 17.55 -0.53
C TRP A 240 2.49 17.60 -2.06
N VAL A 241 2.96 16.55 -2.71
CA VAL A 241 2.88 16.34 -4.15
C VAL A 241 1.76 15.34 -4.44
N THR A 242 0.82 15.73 -5.29
CA THR A 242 -0.37 14.94 -5.60
C THR A 242 -0.78 15.05 -7.07
N ASP A 243 -1.60 14.11 -7.54
CA ASP A 243 -2.22 14.17 -8.87
C ASP A 243 -3.32 15.22 -8.91
N GLN A 244 -4.15 15.25 -7.85
CA GLN A 244 -5.23 16.19 -7.70
C GLN A 244 -5.41 16.49 -6.21
N ALA A 245 -5.61 17.76 -5.85
CA ALA A 245 -5.84 18.13 -4.46
C ALA A 245 -7.33 18.39 -4.21
N PRO A 246 -8.08 17.50 -3.51
CA PRO A 246 -9.44 17.81 -3.07
C PRO A 246 -9.45 19.12 -2.27
N ALA A 247 -10.45 19.98 -2.49
CA ALA A 247 -10.48 21.31 -1.88
C ALA A 247 -10.30 21.29 -0.35
N ALA A 248 -10.97 20.37 0.34
CA ALA A 248 -10.83 20.20 1.79
C ALA A 248 -9.42 19.76 2.20
N ALA A 249 -8.79 18.87 1.43
CA ALA A 249 -7.42 18.43 1.68
C ALA A 249 -6.44 19.60 1.48
N ARG A 250 -6.58 20.35 0.38
CA ARG A 250 -5.77 21.53 0.08
C ARG A 250 -5.82 22.54 1.22
N THR A 251 -7.01 22.92 1.67
CA THR A 251 -7.18 23.83 2.82
C THR A 251 -6.48 23.31 4.07
N ALA A 252 -6.67 22.03 4.41
CA ALA A 252 -6.05 21.44 5.60
C ALA A 252 -4.51 21.47 5.56
N PHE A 253 -3.90 21.25 4.39
CA PHE A 253 -2.45 21.33 4.22
C PHE A 253 -1.95 22.78 4.25
N GLU A 254 -2.65 23.70 3.59
CA GLU A 254 -2.27 25.13 3.57
C GLU A 254 -2.38 25.76 4.97
N GLU A 255 -3.42 25.42 5.74
CA GLU A 255 -3.55 25.83 7.16
C GLU A 255 -2.46 25.25 8.05
N ALA A 256 -1.95 24.05 7.72
CA ALA A 256 -0.81 23.44 8.39
C ALA A 256 0.55 24.01 7.92
N GLY A 257 0.57 25.02 7.04
CA GLY A 257 1.79 25.63 6.52
C GLY A 257 2.51 24.81 5.45
N VAL A 258 1.82 23.85 4.82
CA VAL A 258 2.39 22.93 3.84
C VAL A 258 2.10 23.41 2.42
N THR A 259 3.12 23.44 1.57
CA THR A 259 2.93 23.78 0.15
C THR A 259 2.37 22.59 -0.62
N VAL A 260 1.27 22.80 -1.35
CA VAL A 260 0.63 21.76 -2.19
C VAL A 260 1.07 21.91 -3.64
N PHE A 261 1.70 20.87 -4.19
CA PHE A 261 2.11 20.75 -5.58
C PHE A 261 1.20 19.75 -6.29
N GLU A 262 0.26 20.28 -7.06
CA GLU A 262 -0.62 19.48 -7.93
C GLU A 262 0.09 19.22 -9.27
N ALA A 263 -0.07 18.01 -9.80
CA ALA A 263 0.46 17.66 -11.11
C ALA A 263 -0.35 18.35 -12.22
N GLU A 264 0.31 18.70 -13.32
CA GLU A 264 -0.41 19.21 -14.48
C GLU A 264 -1.19 18.07 -15.15
N PRO A 265 -2.41 18.34 -15.67
CA PRO A 265 -3.17 17.33 -16.41
C PRO A 265 -2.34 16.83 -17.59
N ALA A 266 -2.31 15.51 -17.80
CA ALA A 266 -1.74 14.96 -19.03
C ALA A 266 -2.57 15.45 -20.22
N SER A 267 -1.95 16.27 -21.07
CA SER A 267 -2.48 16.73 -22.37
C SER A 267 -2.64 15.59 -23.37
#